data_AF-A0A7X0H071-F1
#
_entry.id   AF-A0A7X0H071-F1
#
_cell.length_a   1.000
_cell.length_b   1.000
_cell.length_c   1.000
_cell.angle_alpha   90.00
_cell.angle_beta   90.00
_cell.angle_gamma   90.00
#
_symmetry.space_group_name_H-M   'P 1'
#
loop_
_entity.id
_entity.type
_entity.pdbx_description
1 polymer ?
#
loop_
_entity_poly.entity_id
_entity_poly.type
_entity_poly.pdbx_seq_one_letter_code
_entity_poly.pdbx_strand_id
1 'polypeptide(L)'
;MIRITKLLAAAALATGLAGCAANEPVIRGLPPVQVTASGETQPVGTGRADAADDPAIWIDPANPNRALIVATDKKAGLHVYDLAGKDIAFVQAGLVNNVDVAGDIIVASDRNDGANAHLAVFRLDADRPEIVPLGRAAAGTGEAYGLCLKKTAPGQPITAALIVKDGTVRVGTLTVDGAAPDFSKEWEYKIPTQSEGCVFDGDTLYVGEEDVGVWKLERNGAGATAVLIAPVDHQRLVADVEGLATIDYKGQRYLLVSSQGDNAYAVFRLPGMDYVGRFAVAAGAFGATSETDGIEAVAGNFGAAYPDGLFLAQDGDNAPKAQNFKLVRWDQIAAALGL
;
A
#
# COMPACT_ATOMS: atom_id res chain seq x y z
N MET A 1 65.28 -42.14 6.58
CA MET A 1 63.85 -41.80 6.58
C MET A 1 63.68 -40.40 6.03
N ILE A 2 62.91 -40.27 4.93
CA ILE A 2 62.00 -39.14 4.59
C ILE A 2 62.67 -37.76 4.36
N ARG A 3 62.40 -36.98 3.32
CA ARG A 3 61.80 -37.07 1.97
C ARG A 3 62.29 -35.78 1.28
N ILE A 4 62.68 -35.89 0.02
CA ILE A 4 62.90 -34.76 -0.90
C ILE A 4 61.56 -34.01 -1.06
N THR A 5 61.57 -32.68 -0.97
CA THR A 5 60.50 -31.86 -1.58
C THR A 5 61.12 -30.68 -2.32
N LYS A 6 61.07 -30.79 -3.65
CA LYS A 6 61.21 -29.68 -4.59
C LYS A 6 59.96 -28.80 -4.42
N LEU A 7 60.12 -27.48 -4.27
CA LEU A 7 59.05 -26.54 -4.62
C LEU A 7 59.48 -25.76 -5.87
N LEU A 8 58.79 -26.05 -6.97
CA LEU A 8 58.76 -25.24 -8.18
C LEU A 8 57.51 -24.35 -8.14
N ALA A 9 57.75 -23.06 -8.42
CA ALA A 9 56.92 -22.09 -9.15
C ALA A 9 55.39 -22.07 -8.96
N ALA A 10 54.88 -20.88 -8.60
CA ALA A 10 53.83 -20.19 -9.36
C ALA A 10 53.77 -18.71 -8.95
N ALA A 11 54.33 -17.82 -9.78
CA ALA A 11 54.02 -16.40 -9.72
C ALA A 11 52.63 -16.20 -10.33
N ALA A 12 51.63 -15.92 -9.49
CA ALA A 12 50.30 -15.55 -9.94
C ALA A 12 50.31 -14.08 -10.35
N LEU A 13 50.11 -13.84 -11.65
CA LEU A 13 49.91 -12.54 -12.27
C LEU A 13 48.62 -11.93 -11.70
N ALA A 14 48.74 -10.86 -10.92
CA ALA A 14 47.60 -10.05 -10.51
C ALA A 14 47.12 -9.19 -11.69
N THR A 15 46.15 -9.68 -12.46
CA THR A 15 45.43 -8.85 -13.43
C THR A 15 44.44 -7.97 -12.68
N GLY A 16 44.79 -6.69 -12.51
CA GLY A 16 43.87 -5.67 -12.01
C GLY A 16 42.76 -5.43 -13.02
N LEU A 17 41.59 -6.02 -12.77
CA LEU A 17 40.33 -5.56 -13.34
C LEU A 17 39.85 -4.37 -12.51
N ALA A 18 40.38 -3.18 -12.83
CA ALA A 18 39.72 -1.94 -12.48
C ALA A 18 38.49 -1.81 -13.39
N GLY A 19 37.43 -2.54 -13.05
CA GLY A 19 36.12 -2.33 -13.65
C GLY A 19 35.63 -0.95 -13.23
N CYS A 20 35.50 -0.03 -14.19
CA CYS A 20 34.68 1.14 -14.01
C CYS A 20 33.27 0.67 -13.66
N ALA A 21 32.89 0.76 -12.39
CA ALA A 21 31.49 0.78 -12.01
C ALA A 21 30.91 2.03 -12.67
N ALA A 22 30.32 1.87 -13.85
CA ALA A 22 29.42 2.88 -14.38
C ALA A 22 28.32 3.01 -13.33
N ASN A 23 28.23 4.17 -12.68
CA ASN A 23 27.05 4.49 -11.89
C ASN A 23 25.87 4.40 -12.85
N GLU A 24 25.03 3.39 -12.69
CA GLU A 24 23.76 3.31 -13.40
C GLU A 24 23.05 4.67 -13.25
N PRO A 25 22.55 5.27 -14.35
CA PRO A 25 21.90 6.56 -14.27
C PRO A 25 20.71 6.46 -13.32
N VAL A 26 20.70 7.31 -12.29
CA VAL A 26 19.56 7.42 -11.37
C VAL A 26 18.35 7.80 -12.20
N ILE A 27 17.40 6.88 -12.34
CA ILE A 27 16.14 7.12 -13.02
C ILE A 27 15.32 8.05 -12.12
N ARG A 28 15.16 9.28 -12.58
CA ARG A 28 14.27 10.27 -11.97
C ARG A 28 13.18 10.47 -13.00
N GLY A 29 11.96 10.02 -12.73
CA GLY A 29 10.85 10.17 -13.67
C GLY A 29 10.56 11.65 -14.00
N LEU A 30 9.39 11.94 -14.56
CA LEU A 30 8.98 13.32 -14.82
C LEU A 30 9.01 14.13 -13.51
N PRO A 31 9.39 15.42 -13.53
CA PRO A 31 9.46 16.21 -12.31
C PRO A 31 8.09 16.29 -11.59
N PRO A 32 7.99 15.87 -10.32
CA PRO A 32 6.76 16.02 -9.56
C PRO A 32 6.58 17.46 -9.06
N VAL A 33 5.33 17.90 -8.99
CA VAL A 33 4.98 19.09 -8.20
C VAL A 33 5.19 18.79 -6.71
N GLN A 34 5.62 19.78 -5.94
CA GLN A 34 5.97 19.58 -4.54
C GLN A 34 4.81 20.01 -3.64
N VAL A 35 4.44 19.15 -2.70
CA VAL A 35 3.52 19.45 -1.59
C VAL A 35 4.21 19.13 -0.27
N THR A 36 3.65 19.56 0.86
CA THR A 36 4.17 19.23 2.18
C THR A 36 3.11 18.56 3.03
N ALA A 37 3.52 17.62 3.87
CA ALA A 37 2.63 17.03 4.87
C ALA A 37 2.06 18.11 5.81
N SER A 38 0.79 17.92 6.17
CA SER A 38 0.05 18.74 7.15
C SER A 38 -0.02 18.07 8.53
N GLY A 39 0.35 16.79 8.61
CA GLY A 39 0.53 16.02 9.85
C GLY A 39 1.33 14.74 9.59
N GLU A 40 1.65 14.02 10.65
CA GLU A 40 2.22 12.67 10.59
C GLU A 40 1.73 11.83 11.76
N THR A 41 1.69 10.52 11.60
CA THR A 41 1.44 9.61 12.72
C THR A 41 2.65 9.51 13.64
N GLN A 42 2.42 9.11 14.89
CA GLN A 42 3.47 8.56 15.73
C GLN A 42 4.13 7.37 15.01
N PRO A 43 5.44 7.17 15.18
CA PRO A 43 6.15 6.04 14.58
C PRO A 43 5.58 4.70 15.04
N VAL A 44 5.64 3.69 14.16
CA VAL A 44 5.33 2.32 14.53
C VAL A 44 6.27 1.81 15.62
N GLY A 45 5.84 0.76 16.34
CA GLY A 45 6.58 0.19 17.46
C GLY A 45 7.88 -0.53 17.05
N THR A 46 7.91 -1.08 15.83
CA THR A 46 9.08 -1.80 15.31
C THR A 46 10.16 -0.82 14.84
N GLY A 47 11.21 -0.67 15.67
CA GLY A 47 12.29 0.28 15.40
C GLY A 47 13.28 -0.17 14.31
N ARG A 48 13.65 0.76 13.43
CA ARG A 48 14.74 0.63 12.43
C ARG A 48 14.63 -0.61 11.53
N ALA A 49 13.40 -0.94 11.14
CA ALA A 49 13.11 -1.96 10.16
C ALA A 49 12.09 -1.43 9.17
N ASP A 50 12.04 -2.06 8.01
CA ASP A 50 10.92 -1.99 7.08
C ASP A 50 9.68 -2.63 7.75
N ALA A 51 8.78 -1.79 8.23
CA ALA A 51 7.73 -2.12 9.20
C ALA A 51 6.41 -1.40 8.93
N ALA A 52 6.36 -0.07 8.85
CA ALA A 52 5.11 0.61 8.48
C ALA A 52 4.85 0.33 7.00
N ASP A 53 3.63 -0.05 6.63
CA ASP A 53 3.37 -0.55 5.28
C ASP A 53 2.17 0.12 4.63
N ASP A 54 0.97 -0.13 5.14
CA ASP A 54 -0.27 0.27 4.48
C ASP A 54 -1.23 0.99 5.41
N PRO A 55 -1.77 2.15 5.02
CA PRO A 55 -2.83 2.84 5.74
C PRO A 55 -4.21 2.60 5.11
N ALA A 56 -5.23 2.56 5.95
CA ALA A 56 -6.64 2.69 5.58
C ALA A 56 -7.32 3.73 6.46
N ILE A 57 -8.42 4.31 5.99
CA ILE A 57 -9.18 5.29 6.76
C ILE A 57 -10.60 4.84 7.08
N TRP A 58 -10.88 4.69 8.36
CA TRP A 58 -12.23 4.51 8.86
C TRP A 58 -12.90 5.88 9.06
N ILE A 59 -14.09 6.05 8.48
CA ILE A 59 -14.87 7.28 8.62
C ILE A 59 -16.04 7.00 9.54
N ASP A 60 -16.12 7.74 10.66
CA ASP A 60 -17.29 7.71 11.53
C ASP A 60 -18.52 8.25 10.77
N PRO A 61 -19.55 7.42 10.52
CA PRO A 61 -20.75 7.85 9.80
C PRO A 61 -21.53 8.97 10.51
N ALA A 62 -21.38 9.08 11.83
CA ALA A 62 -22.04 10.11 12.64
C ALA A 62 -21.23 11.42 12.69
N ASN A 63 -19.91 11.35 12.56
CA ASN A 63 -19.04 12.52 12.64
C ASN A 63 -17.69 12.29 11.94
N PRO A 64 -17.52 12.67 10.66
CA PRO A 64 -16.27 12.49 9.92
C PRO A 64 -15.03 13.09 10.59
N ASN A 65 -15.16 14.08 11.47
CA ASN A 65 -14.03 14.65 12.22
C ASN A 65 -13.45 13.67 13.27
N ARG A 66 -14.12 12.54 13.51
CA ARG A 66 -13.65 11.40 14.33
C ARG A 66 -13.05 10.27 13.48
N ALA A 67 -12.76 10.51 12.20
CA ALA A 67 -12.12 9.49 11.36
C ALA A 67 -10.83 8.98 12.02
N LEU A 68 -10.57 7.70 11.80
CA LEU A 68 -9.43 6.99 12.38
C LEU A 68 -8.61 6.39 11.24
N ILE A 69 -7.29 6.41 11.42
CA ILE A 69 -6.36 5.75 10.51
C ILE A 69 -6.09 4.37 11.09
N VAL A 70 -6.32 3.33 10.31
CA VAL A 70 -5.88 1.98 10.63
C VAL A 70 -4.64 1.71 9.79
N ALA A 71 -3.55 1.26 10.37
CA ALA A 71 -2.34 1.03 9.60
C ALA A 71 -1.55 -0.18 10.07
N THR A 72 -0.86 -0.82 9.14
CA THR A 72 -0.05 -2.00 9.41
C THR A 72 1.35 -1.66 9.87
N ASP A 73 1.79 -2.33 10.93
CA ASP A 73 3.19 -2.64 11.18
C ASP A 73 3.38 -4.10 10.72
N LYS A 74 3.96 -4.30 9.53
CA LYS A 74 4.06 -5.61 8.89
C LYS A 74 4.94 -6.62 9.61
N LYS A 75 5.55 -6.22 10.74
CA LYS A 75 6.33 -7.06 11.65
C LYS A 75 5.63 -7.33 12.97
N ALA A 76 4.53 -6.64 13.30
CA ALA A 76 3.91 -6.70 14.62
C ALA A 76 2.38 -6.79 14.64
N GLY A 77 1.67 -6.04 13.81
CA GLY A 77 0.21 -6.00 13.83
C GLY A 77 -0.42 -4.74 13.24
N LEU A 78 -1.51 -4.28 13.87
CA LEU A 78 -2.30 -3.14 13.41
C LEU A 78 -2.34 -2.04 14.48
N HIS A 79 -2.10 -0.82 14.03
CA HIS A 79 -2.25 0.40 14.81
C HIS A 79 -3.54 1.13 14.41
N VAL A 80 -4.11 1.88 15.36
CA VAL A 80 -5.16 2.87 15.12
C VAL A 80 -4.66 4.22 15.58
N TYR A 81 -4.72 5.20 14.70
CA TYR A 81 -4.35 6.59 14.98
C TYR A 81 -5.55 7.52 14.84
N ASP A 82 -5.56 8.61 15.63
CA ASP A 82 -6.43 9.74 15.34
C ASP A 82 -5.87 10.63 14.21
N LEU A 83 -6.64 11.62 13.74
CA LEU A 83 -6.21 12.56 12.69
C LEU A 83 -5.11 13.53 13.13
N ALA A 84 -4.78 13.60 14.42
CA ALA A 84 -3.60 14.30 14.92
C ALA A 84 -2.35 13.39 14.89
N GLY A 85 -2.50 12.14 14.46
CA GLY A 85 -1.44 11.16 14.35
C GLY A 85 -1.11 10.45 15.65
N LYS A 86 -1.90 10.62 16.71
CA LYS A 86 -1.64 9.93 17.98
C LYS A 86 -2.03 8.47 17.85
N ASP A 87 -1.14 7.56 18.25
CA ASP A 87 -1.47 6.14 18.39
C ASP A 87 -2.41 5.96 19.59
N ILE A 88 -3.61 5.42 19.33
CA ILE A 88 -4.67 5.28 20.32
C ILE A 88 -5.08 3.82 20.54
N ALA A 89 -4.68 2.90 19.65
CA ALA A 89 -4.93 1.48 19.82
C ALA A 89 -3.91 0.65 19.03
N PHE A 90 -3.57 -0.53 19.56
CA PHE A 90 -2.75 -1.50 18.87
C PHE A 90 -3.28 -2.91 19.14
N VAL A 91 -3.28 -3.75 18.10
CA VAL A 91 -3.47 -5.20 18.25
C VAL A 91 -2.31 -5.95 17.64
N GLN A 92 -1.76 -6.89 18.42
CA GLN A 92 -0.75 -7.79 17.91
C GLN A 92 -1.40 -8.79 16.95
N ALA A 93 -1.03 -8.71 15.68
CA ALA A 93 -1.52 -9.58 14.61
C ALA A 93 -0.38 -10.27 13.83
N GLY A 94 0.87 -10.05 14.25
CA GLY A 94 2.04 -10.66 13.62
C GLY A 94 2.31 -10.07 12.24
N LEU A 95 2.53 -10.94 11.25
CA LEU A 95 2.96 -10.58 9.90
C LEU A 95 1.78 -10.24 8.97
N VAL A 96 0.92 -9.32 9.39
CA VAL A 96 -0.06 -8.70 8.46
C VAL A 96 0.68 -7.81 7.44
N ASN A 97 0.12 -7.53 6.25
CA ASN A 97 0.79 -6.67 5.24
C ASN A 97 -0.04 -5.43 4.88
N ASN A 98 -1.03 -5.56 4.01
CA ASN A 98 -1.96 -4.49 3.64
C ASN A 98 -3.23 -4.55 4.49
N VAL A 99 -3.91 -3.42 4.62
CA VAL A 99 -5.15 -3.28 5.40
C VAL A 99 -6.15 -2.40 4.67
N ASP A 100 -7.43 -2.76 4.77
CA ASP A 100 -8.52 -1.89 4.31
C ASP A 100 -9.75 -2.10 5.21
N VAL A 101 -10.70 -1.17 5.15
CA VAL A 101 -11.86 -1.09 6.04
C VAL A 101 -13.18 -1.07 5.29
N ALA A 102 -14.17 -1.80 5.80
CA ALA A 102 -15.53 -1.81 5.30
C ALA A 102 -16.52 -1.69 6.46
N GLY A 103 -17.13 -0.51 6.62
CA GLY A 103 -17.91 -0.21 7.83
C GLY A 103 -17.00 -0.22 9.06
N ASP A 104 -17.35 -0.96 10.10
CA ASP A 104 -16.54 -1.18 11.30
C ASP A 104 -15.61 -2.40 11.19
N ILE A 105 -15.55 -3.06 10.04
CA ILE A 105 -14.72 -4.25 9.82
C ILE A 105 -13.37 -3.82 9.24
N ILE A 106 -12.30 -4.27 9.89
CA ILE A 106 -10.93 -4.15 9.41
C ILE A 106 -10.51 -5.50 8.85
N VAL A 107 -9.94 -5.51 7.65
CA VAL A 107 -9.38 -6.71 7.02
C VAL A 107 -7.93 -6.44 6.71
N ALA A 108 -7.05 -7.38 7.01
CA ALA A 108 -5.65 -7.33 6.64
C ALA A 108 -5.22 -8.61 5.93
N SER A 109 -4.30 -8.53 4.97
CA SER A 109 -3.64 -9.71 4.41
C SER A 109 -2.73 -10.33 5.47
N ASP A 110 -2.82 -11.65 5.67
CA ASP A 110 -2.15 -12.37 6.76
C ASP A 110 -1.07 -13.32 6.22
N ARG A 111 0.19 -12.98 6.51
CA ARG A 111 1.39 -13.73 6.09
C ARG A 111 2.00 -14.57 7.20
N ASN A 112 1.35 -14.70 8.35
CA ASN A 112 1.93 -15.43 9.49
C ASN A 112 2.25 -16.91 9.18
N ASP A 113 1.51 -17.52 8.25
CA ASP A 113 1.74 -18.89 7.78
C ASP A 113 2.89 -18.97 6.74
N GLY A 114 3.01 -17.96 5.87
CA GLY A 114 4.00 -17.89 4.80
C GLY A 114 3.74 -18.81 3.59
N ALA A 115 2.85 -19.81 3.70
CA ALA A 115 2.55 -20.75 2.61
C ALA A 115 1.06 -20.85 2.27
N ASN A 116 0.18 -20.48 3.20
CA ASN A 116 -1.26 -20.45 3.02
C ASN A 116 -1.78 -19.06 3.34
N ALA A 117 -2.32 -18.40 2.32
CA ALA A 117 -2.81 -17.05 2.39
C ALA A 117 -4.09 -16.98 3.21
N HIS A 118 -4.16 -16.03 4.13
CA HIS A 118 -5.34 -15.76 4.94
C HIS A 118 -5.69 -14.27 4.90
N LEU A 119 -6.95 -13.99 5.24
CA LEU A 119 -7.43 -12.65 5.60
C LEU A 119 -7.59 -12.62 7.12
N ALA A 120 -6.83 -11.78 7.81
CA ALA A 120 -7.06 -11.49 9.23
C ALA A 120 -8.19 -10.46 9.35
N VAL A 121 -9.16 -10.73 10.22
CA VAL A 121 -10.38 -9.93 10.33
C VAL A 121 -10.58 -9.45 11.75
N PHE A 122 -10.90 -8.16 11.88
CA PHE A 122 -11.12 -7.49 13.14
C PHE A 122 -12.36 -6.59 13.05
N ARG A 123 -12.88 -6.19 14.21
CA ARG A 123 -13.89 -5.15 14.35
C ARG A 123 -13.32 -3.96 15.10
N LEU A 124 -13.55 -2.77 14.59
CA LEU A 124 -13.21 -1.51 15.25
C LEU A 124 -14.35 -1.10 16.20
N ASP A 125 -14.05 -1.01 17.50
CA ASP A 125 -14.89 -0.27 18.44
C ASP A 125 -14.42 1.20 18.41
N ALA A 126 -15.19 2.09 17.80
CA ALA A 126 -14.79 3.50 17.65
C ALA A 126 -15.12 4.38 18.87
N ASP A 127 -15.97 3.90 19.78
CA ASP A 127 -16.29 4.61 21.02
C ASP A 127 -15.26 4.29 22.11
N ARG A 128 -14.68 3.10 22.04
CA ARG A 128 -13.48 2.71 22.77
C ARG A 128 -12.47 2.24 21.73
N PRO A 129 -11.64 3.13 21.13
CA PRO A 129 -10.77 2.82 19.99
C PRO A 129 -9.95 1.57 20.27
N GLU A 130 -10.48 0.42 19.87
CA GLU A 130 -10.01 -0.92 20.17
C GLU A 130 -10.25 -1.77 18.93
N ILE A 131 -9.30 -2.65 18.64
CA ILE A 131 -9.35 -3.56 17.50
C ILE A 131 -9.64 -4.96 18.06
N VAL A 132 -10.86 -5.44 17.85
CA VAL A 132 -11.35 -6.72 18.38
C VAL A 132 -11.14 -7.82 17.33
N PRO A 133 -10.30 -8.83 17.58
CA PRO A 133 -10.10 -9.93 16.64
C PRO A 133 -11.38 -10.73 16.43
N LEU A 134 -11.74 -10.96 15.16
CA LEU A 134 -12.84 -11.85 14.77
C LEU A 134 -12.34 -13.22 14.29
N GLY A 135 -11.09 -13.29 13.84
CA GLY A 135 -10.45 -14.53 13.40
C GLY A 135 -9.75 -14.35 12.06
N ARG A 136 -9.57 -15.45 11.34
CA ARG A 136 -8.96 -15.46 10.00
C ARG A 136 -9.77 -16.30 9.03
N ALA A 137 -9.90 -15.84 7.79
CA ALA A 137 -10.49 -16.59 6.69
C ALA A 137 -9.40 -17.14 5.77
N ALA A 138 -9.49 -18.42 5.38
CA ALA A 138 -8.54 -19.01 4.45
C ALA A 138 -8.79 -18.50 3.02
N ALA A 139 -7.71 -18.16 2.32
CA ALA A 139 -7.77 -17.60 0.97
C ALA A 139 -6.92 -18.37 -0.05
N GLY A 140 -6.51 -19.60 0.28
CA GLY A 140 -5.81 -20.53 -0.61
C GLY A 140 -4.30 -20.56 -0.42
N THR A 141 -3.59 -21.22 -1.34
CA THR A 141 -2.14 -21.41 -1.26
C THR A 141 -1.36 -20.15 -1.66
N GLY A 142 -0.16 -19.99 -1.13
CA GLY A 142 0.75 -18.88 -1.38
C GLY A 142 0.91 -17.95 -0.17
N GLU A 143 1.89 -17.06 -0.24
CA GLU A 143 2.10 -16.00 0.75
C GLU A 143 1.13 -14.84 0.45
N ALA A 144 0.27 -14.48 1.40
CA ALA A 144 -0.57 -13.29 1.28
C ALA A 144 0.31 -12.04 1.10
N TYR A 145 -0.18 -11.01 0.43
CA TYR A 145 0.62 -9.81 0.16
C TYR A 145 -0.30 -8.59 0.07
N GLY A 146 -0.72 -8.20 -1.13
CA GLY A 146 -1.71 -7.13 -1.35
C GLY A 146 -3.11 -7.43 -0.78
N LEU A 147 -3.83 -6.38 -0.40
CA LEU A 147 -5.24 -6.42 -0.02
C LEU A 147 -5.94 -5.12 -0.39
N CYS A 148 -7.16 -5.21 -0.89
CA CYS A 148 -8.10 -4.09 -0.92
C CYS A 148 -9.54 -4.59 -0.87
N LEU A 149 -10.44 -3.76 -0.35
CA LEU A 149 -11.87 -4.02 -0.27
C LEU A 149 -12.61 -3.13 -1.27
N LYS A 150 -13.73 -3.65 -1.78
CA LYS A 150 -14.67 -2.80 -2.51
C LYS A 150 -15.44 -1.96 -1.49
N LYS A 151 -15.42 -0.64 -1.67
CA LYS A 151 -16.25 0.27 -0.85
C LYS A 151 -17.73 -0.08 -1.03
N THR A 152 -18.37 -0.51 0.06
CA THR A 152 -19.81 -0.83 0.12
C THR A 152 -20.48 -0.08 1.26
N ALA A 153 -21.80 0.07 1.19
CA ALA A 153 -22.56 0.64 2.31
C ALA A 153 -22.46 -0.28 3.55
N PRO A 154 -22.52 0.27 4.79
CA PRO A 154 -22.49 -0.55 6.00
C PRO A 154 -23.52 -1.68 5.97
N GLY A 155 -23.12 -2.89 6.39
CA GLY A 155 -23.96 -4.08 6.42
C GLY A 155 -24.21 -4.76 5.07
N GLN A 156 -23.56 -4.30 3.99
CA GLN A 156 -23.51 -5.04 2.72
C GLN A 156 -22.41 -6.11 2.75
N PRO A 157 -22.51 -7.16 1.89
CA PRO A 157 -21.43 -8.12 1.71
C PRO A 157 -20.10 -7.42 1.41
N ILE A 158 -19.02 -7.86 2.04
CA ILE A 158 -17.69 -7.31 1.84
C ILE A 158 -17.07 -8.07 0.66
N THR A 159 -16.82 -7.39 -0.45
CA THR A 159 -15.99 -7.93 -1.52
C THR A 159 -14.54 -7.60 -1.22
N ALA A 160 -13.69 -8.62 -1.14
CA ALA A 160 -12.26 -8.48 -0.89
C ALA A 160 -11.46 -8.99 -2.09
N ALA A 161 -10.39 -8.27 -2.44
CA ALA A 161 -9.32 -8.75 -3.29
C ALA A 161 -8.09 -9.04 -2.43
N LEU A 162 -7.65 -10.29 -2.41
CA LEU A 162 -6.38 -10.70 -1.83
C LEU A 162 -5.40 -10.99 -2.95
N ILE A 163 -4.21 -10.40 -2.87
CA ILE A 163 -3.13 -10.64 -3.79
C ILE A 163 -2.08 -11.50 -3.10
N VAL A 164 -1.69 -12.58 -3.75
CA VAL A 164 -0.58 -13.43 -3.34
C VAL A 164 0.68 -12.83 -3.92
N LYS A 165 1.80 -12.88 -3.17
CA LYS A 165 3.09 -12.31 -3.57
C LYS A 165 3.56 -12.70 -4.97
N ASP A 166 3.11 -13.84 -5.50
CA ASP A 166 3.48 -14.27 -6.83
C ASP A 166 2.72 -13.57 -7.97
N GLY A 167 1.73 -12.71 -7.69
CA GLY A 167 0.85 -12.06 -8.67
C GLY A 167 -0.53 -12.70 -8.81
N THR A 168 -0.85 -13.74 -8.02
CA THR A 168 -2.20 -14.34 -8.05
C THR A 168 -3.20 -13.45 -7.32
N VAL A 169 -4.19 -12.93 -8.04
CA VAL A 169 -5.27 -12.09 -7.53
C VAL A 169 -6.50 -12.97 -7.29
N ARG A 170 -7.01 -12.98 -6.06
CA ARG A 170 -8.24 -13.71 -5.67
C ARG A 170 -9.27 -12.73 -5.17
N VAL A 171 -10.44 -12.75 -5.80
CA VAL A 171 -11.55 -11.88 -5.40
C VAL A 171 -12.74 -12.73 -4.99
N GLY A 172 -13.38 -12.33 -3.91
CA GLY A 172 -14.48 -13.07 -3.33
C GLY A 172 -15.26 -12.29 -2.30
N THR A 173 -16.28 -12.93 -1.75
CA THR A 173 -17.11 -12.38 -0.68
C THR A 173 -16.57 -12.84 0.68
N LEU A 174 -16.32 -11.90 1.58
CA LEU A 174 -15.97 -12.12 2.98
C LEU A 174 -17.22 -11.99 3.86
N THR A 175 -17.53 -13.04 4.61
CA THR A 175 -18.63 -13.07 5.58
C THR A 175 -18.07 -13.02 7.01
N VAL A 176 -18.64 -12.17 7.87
CA VAL A 176 -18.13 -11.90 9.23
C VAL A 176 -19.14 -12.16 10.36
N ASP A 177 -20.42 -12.41 10.05
CA ASP A 177 -21.50 -12.57 11.04
C ASP A 177 -21.64 -14.01 11.57
N GLY A 178 -20.71 -14.91 11.22
CA GLY A 178 -20.68 -16.30 11.65
C GLY A 178 -19.85 -16.54 12.92
N ALA A 179 -19.66 -17.82 13.27
CA ALA A 179 -18.77 -18.22 14.37
C ALA A 179 -17.28 -17.89 14.10
N ALA A 180 -16.92 -17.81 12.82
CA ALA A 180 -15.62 -17.37 12.33
C ALA A 180 -15.81 -16.70 10.95
N PRO A 181 -14.89 -15.80 10.55
CA PRO A 181 -14.89 -15.24 9.20
C PRO A 181 -14.68 -16.32 8.13
N ASP A 182 -15.36 -16.17 6.99
CA ASP A 182 -15.25 -17.07 5.83
C ASP A 182 -15.10 -16.27 4.53
N PHE A 183 -14.16 -16.68 3.68
CA PHE A 183 -13.88 -16.05 2.40
C PHE A 183 -14.22 -17.01 1.27
N SER A 184 -15.26 -16.66 0.52
CA SER A 184 -15.70 -17.43 -0.63
C SER A 184 -15.13 -16.83 -1.91
N LYS A 185 -14.06 -17.43 -2.44
CA LYS A 185 -13.45 -17.02 -3.70
C LYS A 185 -14.46 -17.16 -4.85
N GLU A 186 -14.63 -16.08 -5.60
CA GLU A 186 -15.55 -16.01 -6.74
C GLU A 186 -14.83 -16.10 -8.09
N TRP A 187 -13.65 -15.49 -8.19
CA TRP A 187 -12.82 -15.53 -9.38
C TRP A 187 -11.34 -15.31 -9.03
N GLU A 188 -10.47 -15.70 -9.95
CA GLU A 188 -9.01 -15.60 -9.79
C GLU A 188 -8.36 -15.20 -11.10
N TYR A 189 -7.30 -14.40 -11.03
CA TYR A 189 -6.48 -14.06 -12.18
C TYR A 189 -5.00 -14.10 -11.78
N LYS A 190 -4.13 -14.49 -12.72
CA LYS A 190 -2.68 -14.51 -12.52
C LYS A 190 -2.04 -13.35 -13.28
N ILE A 191 -1.62 -12.33 -12.55
CA ILE A 191 -0.68 -11.34 -13.05
C ILE A 191 0.72 -12.01 -13.12
N PRO A 192 1.56 -11.71 -14.12
CA PRO A 192 2.77 -12.49 -14.38
C PRO A 192 3.77 -12.55 -13.22
N THR A 193 4.05 -11.43 -12.56
CA THR A 193 5.02 -11.33 -11.47
C THR A 193 4.44 -10.70 -10.19
N GLN A 194 5.32 -10.38 -9.25
CA GLN A 194 4.97 -9.84 -7.94
C GLN A 194 4.07 -8.61 -8.06
N SER A 195 3.00 -8.61 -7.26
CA SER A 195 1.96 -7.58 -7.27
C SER A 195 1.47 -7.35 -5.85
N GLU A 196 1.14 -6.11 -5.52
CA GLU A 196 0.75 -5.72 -4.16
C GLU A 196 -0.40 -4.72 -4.14
N GLY A 197 -0.14 -3.47 -4.51
CA GLY A 197 -1.12 -2.41 -4.37
C GLY A 197 -2.37 -2.69 -5.21
N CYS A 198 -3.55 -2.52 -4.61
CA CYS A 198 -4.79 -2.63 -5.34
C CYS A 198 -5.87 -1.67 -4.85
N VAL A 199 -6.81 -1.35 -5.72
CA VAL A 199 -7.97 -0.54 -5.38
C VAL A 199 -9.15 -0.87 -6.29
N PHE A 200 -10.35 -0.89 -5.72
CA PHE A 200 -11.59 -1.00 -6.50
C PHE A 200 -12.10 0.37 -6.94
N ASP A 201 -12.55 0.45 -8.19
CA ASP A 201 -13.42 1.51 -8.70
C ASP A 201 -14.71 0.92 -9.25
N GLY A 202 -15.77 0.93 -8.43
CA GLY A 202 -16.97 0.15 -8.72
C GLY A 202 -16.65 -1.35 -8.79
N ASP A 203 -16.91 -1.97 -9.94
CA ASP A 203 -16.58 -3.38 -10.22
C ASP A 203 -15.22 -3.58 -10.90
N THR A 204 -14.53 -2.50 -11.25
CA THR A 204 -13.18 -2.56 -11.81
C THR A 204 -12.17 -2.69 -10.68
N LEU A 205 -11.24 -3.64 -10.79
CA LEU A 205 -10.10 -3.76 -9.89
C LEU A 205 -8.84 -3.26 -10.58
N TYR A 206 -8.11 -2.35 -9.92
CA TYR A 206 -6.77 -1.96 -10.34
C TYR A 206 -5.74 -2.68 -9.47
N VAL A 207 -4.67 -3.20 -10.08
CA VAL A 207 -3.59 -3.91 -9.38
C VAL A 207 -2.24 -3.45 -9.91
N GLY A 208 -1.31 -3.11 -9.02
CA GLY A 208 0.09 -2.84 -9.34
C GLY A 208 0.90 -4.13 -9.43
N GLU A 209 1.52 -4.38 -10.59
CA GLU A 209 2.65 -5.32 -10.76
C GLU A 209 3.93 -4.49 -10.62
N GLU A 210 4.71 -4.72 -9.56
CA GLU A 210 5.74 -3.80 -9.04
C GLU A 210 6.68 -3.27 -10.15
N ASP A 211 7.27 -4.19 -10.91
CA ASP A 211 8.24 -3.88 -11.97
C ASP A 211 7.62 -3.51 -13.33
N VAL A 212 6.30 -3.65 -13.50
CA VAL A 212 5.65 -3.63 -14.83
C VAL A 212 4.64 -2.52 -14.99
N GLY A 213 3.80 -2.24 -13.99
CA GLY A 213 2.79 -1.20 -14.07
C GLY A 213 1.44 -1.55 -13.45
N VAL A 214 0.45 -0.70 -13.71
CA VAL A 214 -0.92 -0.89 -13.23
C VAL A 214 -1.75 -1.66 -14.26
N TRP A 215 -2.37 -2.73 -13.81
CA TRP A 215 -3.35 -3.54 -14.52
C TRP A 215 -4.77 -3.12 -14.16
N LYS A 216 -5.64 -3.09 -15.16
CA LYS A 216 -7.10 -3.04 -15.01
C LYS A 216 -7.67 -4.45 -15.16
N LEU A 217 -8.36 -4.95 -14.15
CA LEU A 217 -9.04 -6.24 -14.13
C LEU A 217 -10.55 -6.05 -14.08
N GLU A 218 -11.25 -6.74 -14.99
CA GLU A 218 -12.72 -6.83 -15.01
C GLU A 218 -13.13 -8.30 -14.99
N ARG A 219 -14.04 -8.68 -14.08
CA ARG A 219 -14.47 -10.08 -13.92
C ARG A 219 -15.04 -10.63 -15.23
N ASN A 220 -14.57 -11.82 -15.62
CA ASN A 220 -15.10 -12.60 -16.73
C ASN A 220 -15.31 -14.05 -16.29
N GLY A 221 -16.52 -14.35 -15.80
CA GLY A 221 -16.86 -15.65 -15.21
C GLY A 221 -16.07 -15.93 -13.93
N ALA A 222 -15.28 -17.01 -13.94
CA ALA A 222 -14.39 -17.40 -12.84
C ALA A 222 -12.96 -16.82 -12.98
N GLY A 223 -12.71 -16.03 -14.02
CA GLY A 223 -11.45 -15.29 -14.21
C GLY A 223 -11.69 -13.79 -14.38
N ALA A 224 -10.73 -13.13 -15.03
CA ALA A 224 -10.82 -11.71 -15.39
C ALA A 224 -10.26 -11.46 -16.80
N THR A 225 -10.76 -10.41 -17.44
CA THR A 225 -10.04 -9.71 -18.50
C THR A 225 -9.09 -8.74 -17.84
N ALA A 226 -7.80 -8.81 -18.17
CA ALA A 226 -6.76 -7.93 -17.63
C ALA A 226 -6.07 -7.15 -18.75
N VAL A 227 -5.85 -5.86 -18.53
CA VAL A 227 -5.17 -4.97 -19.46
C VAL A 227 -4.18 -4.10 -18.69
N LEU A 228 -2.91 -4.08 -19.13
CA LEU A 228 -1.91 -3.13 -18.62
C LEU A 228 -2.26 -1.72 -19.13
N ILE A 229 -2.60 -0.81 -18.23
CA ILE A 229 -3.14 0.52 -18.55
C ILE A 229 -2.19 1.66 -18.21
N ALA A 230 -1.26 1.45 -17.28
CA ALA A 230 -0.19 2.39 -16.97
C ALA A 230 1.12 1.62 -16.75
N PRO A 231 1.95 1.43 -17.80
CA PRO A 231 3.22 0.73 -17.65
C PRO A 231 4.23 1.56 -16.85
N VAL A 232 5.17 0.88 -16.19
CA VAL A 232 6.44 1.47 -15.77
C VAL A 232 7.18 1.90 -17.03
N ASP A 233 7.28 3.20 -17.23
CA ASP A 233 7.89 3.82 -18.41
C ASP A 233 9.09 4.70 -18.05
N HIS A 234 9.52 4.64 -16.78
CA HIS A 234 10.58 5.45 -16.20
C HIS A 234 10.35 6.96 -16.34
N GLN A 235 9.09 7.37 -16.50
CA GLN A 235 8.65 8.75 -16.65
C GLN A 235 7.48 9.04 -15.71
N ARG A 236 6.31 8.47 -15.99
CA ARG A 236 5.11 8.63 -15.17
C ARG A 236 5.17 7.72 -13.96
N LEU A 237 5.68 6.50 -14.16
CA LEU A 237 5.90 5.48 -13.14
C LEU A 237 7.35 4.99 -13.23
N VAL A 238 8.00 4.92 -12.08
CA VAL A 238 9.30 4.29 -11.86
C VAL A 238 9.06 3.17 -10.86
N ALA A 239 9.44 1.94 -11.23
CA ALA A 239 9.30 0.78 -10.37
C ALA A 239 10.00 1.02 -9.01
N ASP A 240 9.44 0.60 -7.90
CA ASP A 240 8.26 -0.28 -7.82
C ASP A 240 6.91 0.48 -7.84
N VAL A 241 5.90 -0.14 -8.47
CA VAL A 241 4.49 0.29 -8.39
C VAL A 241 3.87 -0.32 -7.13
N GLU A 242 3.68 0.52 -6.12
CA GLU A 242 3.23 0.09 -4.79
C GLU A 242 1.76 0.42 -4.56
N GLY A 243 1.40 1.06 -3.44
CA GLY A 243 0.03 1.36 -3.06
C GLY A 243 -0.75 2.11 -4.14
N LEU A 244 -2.03 1.75 -4.28
CA LEU A 244 -3.00 2.38 -5.17
C LEU A 244 -4.15 2.95 -4.34
N ALA A 245 -4.60 4.16 -4.66
CA ALA A 245 -5.76 4.78 -4.01
C ALA A 245 -6.66 5.47 -5.03
N THR A 246 -7.94 5.67 -4.68
CA THR A 246 -8.89 6.44 -5.51
C THR A 246 -9.54 7.54 -4.72
N ILE A 247 -9.74 8.70 -5.37
CA ILE A 247 -10.41 9.84 -4.75
C ILE A 247 -11.33 10.56 -5.73
N ASP A 248 -12.48 10.99 -5.24
CA ASP A 248 -13.41 11.84 -5.97
C ASP A 248 -13.15 13.30 -5.65
N TYR A 249 -12.92 14.11 -6.68
CA TYR A 249 -12.70 15.55 -6.51
C TYR A 249 -13.43 16.34 -7.60
N LYS A 250 -14.28 17.28 -7.18
CA LYS A 250 -15.09 18.13 -8.09
C LYS A 250 -15.87 17.33 -9.15
N GLY A 251 -16.36 16.14 -8.79
CA GLY A 251 -17.12 15.27 -9.69
C GLY A 251 -16.27 14.45 -10.66
N GLN A 252 -14.94 14.48 -10.51
CA GLN A 252 -13.99 13.67 -11.26
C GLN A 252 -13.32 12.65 -10.34
N ARG A 253 -13.27 11.40 -10.77
CA ARG A 253 -12.60 10.29 -10.08
C ARG A 253 -11.14 10.24 -10.51
N TYR A 254 -10.21 10.05 -9.58
CA TYR A 254 -8.78 9.93 -9.84
C TYR A 254 -8.23 8.63 -9.25
N LEU A 255 -7.27 8.03 -9.96
CA LEU A 255 -6.39 6.98 -9.46
C LEU A 255 -5.06 7.61 -9.07
N LEU A 256 -4.59 7.31 -7.87
CA LEU A 256 -3.27 7.62 -7.36
C LEU A 256 -2.45 6.34 -7.28
N VAL A 257 -1.17 6.46 -7.62
CA VAL A 257 -0.23 5.32 -7.65
C VAL A 257 1.08 5.75 -7.00
N SER A 258 1.52 5.00 -5.99
CA SER A 258 2.87 5.15 -5.44
C SER A 258 3.90 4.65 -6.47
N SER A 259 4.77 5.57 -6.90
CA SER A 259 5.93 5.31 -7.76
C SER A 259 7.15 5.32 -6.86
N GLN A 260 7.41 4.18 -6.22
CA GLN A 260 8.31 4.06 -5.08
C GLN A 260 9.75 4.40 -5.47
N GLY A 261 10.23 3.91 -6.63
CA GLY A 261 11.62 4.06 -7.05
C GLY A 261 12.10 5.49 -7.28
N ASP A 262 11.20 6.46 -7.35
CA ASP A 262 11.56 7.88 -7.41
C ASP A 262 10.78 8.77 -6.44
N ASN A 263 10.19 8.19 -5.39
CA ASN A 263 9.55 8.87 -4.26
C ASN A 263 8.45 9.85 -4.67
N ALA A 264 7.58 9.44 -5.59
CA ALA A 264 6.52 10.29 -6.12
C ALA A 264 5.22 9.52 -6.34
N TYR A 265 4.15 10.27 -6.59
CA TYR A 265 2.80 9.74 -6.71
C TYR A 265 2.21 10.17 -8.05
N ALA A 266 1.95 9.21 -8.93
CA ALA A 266 1.33 9.48 -10.23
C ALA A 266 -0.19 9.58 -10.09
N VAL A 267 -0.80 10.49 -10.86
CA VAL A 267 -2.25 10.74 -10.82
C VAL A 267 -2.85 10.60 -12.21
N PHE A 268 -3.93 9.82 -12.29
CA PHE A 268 -4.67 9.56 -13.53
C PHE A 268 -6.16 9.86 -13.33
N ARG A 269 -6.84 10.42 -14.34
CA ARG A 269 -8.31 10.53 -14.33
C ARG A 269 -8.96 9.22 -14.75
N LEU A 270 -9.93 8.77 -13.96
CA LEU A 270 -10.77 7.62 -14.27
C LEU A 270 -12.05 8.06 -15.02
N PRO A 271 -12.66 7.17 -15.83
CA PRO A 271 -12.22 5.80 -16.15
C PRO A 271 -11.18 5.73 -17.30
N GLY A 272 -10.85 6.86 -17.93
CA GLY A 272 -10.01 6.91 -19.14
C GLY A 272 -8.52 6.63 -18.93
N MET A 273 -8.04 6.64 -17.67
CA MET A 273 -6.62 6.55 -17.31
C MET A 273 -5.78 7.68 -17.92
N ASP A 274 -6.35 8.88 -18.06
CA ASP A 274 -5.62 10.05 -18.56
C ASP A 274 -4.63 10.52 -17.50
N TYR A 275 -3.33 10.49 -17.80
CA TYR A 275 -2.31 11.05 -16.91
C TYR A 275 -2.52 12.56 -16.74
N VAL A 276 -2.67 13.02 -15.49
CA VAL A 276 -2.85 14.46 -15.17
C VAL A 276 -1.66 15.09 -14.47
N GLY A 277 -0.71 14.29 -14.01
CA GLY A 277 0.51 14.77 -13.39
C GLY A 277 1.00 13.84 -12.29
N ARG A 278 1.99 14.31 -11.55
CA ARG A 278 2.52 13.62 -10.38
C ARG A 278 3.01 14.61 -9.34
N PHE A 279 2.98 14.21 -8.08
CA PHE A 279 3.44 15.03 -6.96
C PHE A 279 4.40 14.24 -6.06
N ALA A 280 5.12 14.96 -5.20
CA ALA A 280 5.96 14.38 -4.15
C ALA A 280 5.73 15.14 -2.84
N VAL A 281 5.80 14.44 -1.71
CA VAL A 281 5.73 15.06 -0.38
C VAL A 281 7.15 15.50 -0.01
N ALA A 282 7.43 16.78 -0.24
CA ALA A 282 8.70 17.40 0.08
C ALA A 282 8.86 17.63 1.59
N ALA A 283 10.11 17.81 2.00
CA ALA A 283 10.45 18.14 3.38
C ALA A 283 9.74 19.43 3.84
N GLY A 284 8.81 19.28 4.77
CA GLY A 284 8.14 20.37 5.47
C GLY A 284 8.37 20.30 6.98
N ALA A 285 7.35 20.67 7.76
CA ALA A 285 7.38 20.56 9.22
C ALA A 285 7.45 19.11 9.72
N PHE A 286 6.98 18.15 8.92
CA PHE A 286 6.86 16.73 9.27
C PHE A 286 7.77 15.82 8.43
N GLY A 287 8.83 16.38 7.84
CA GLY A 287 9.69 15.64 6.92
C GLY A 287 9.10 15.48 5.52
N ALA A 288 9.75 14.65 4.71
CA ALA A 288 9.32 14.24 3.38
C ALA A 288 8.70 12.83 3.46
N THR A 289 8.32 12.27 2.32
CA THR A 289 8.18 10.81 2.18
C THR A 289 9.25 10.28 1.23
N SER A 290 9.71 9.06 1.47
CA SER A 290 10.47 8.26 0.53
C SER A 290 10.18 6.78 0.72
N GLU A 291 10.44 5.98 -0.31
CA GLU A 291 10.24 4.52 -0.31
C GLU A 291 8.81 4.14 0.10
N THR A 292 7.81 4.92 -0.35
CA THR A 292 6.42 4.71 0.04
C THR A 292 5.86 3.40 -0.52
N ASP A 293 5.51 2.48 0.38
CA ASP A 293 4.69 1.31 0.11
C ASP A 293 3.20 1.73 -0.08
N GLY A 294 2.39 1.70 0.99
CA GLY A 294 0.95 1.93 0.94
C GLY A 294 0.53 3.40 0.97
N ILE A 295 -0.62 3.65 0.32
CA ILE A 295 -1.28 4.96 0.26
C ILE A 295 -2.80 4.80 0.39
N GLU A 296 -3.46 5.82 0.93
CA GLU A 296 -4.93 5.93 0.95
C GLU A 296 -5.35 7.36 0.64
N ALA A 297 -6.50 7.54 0.00
CA ALA A 297 -7.03 8.84 -0.35
C ALA A 297 -8.54 8.88 -0.15
N VAL A 298 -9.00 9.90 0.56
CA VAL A 298 -10.42 10.07 0.83
C VAL A 298 -10.84 11.52 0.69
N ALA A 299 -11.95 11.72 -0.02
CA ALA A 299 -12.59 13.02 -0.15
C ALA A 299 -13.55 13.25 1.02
N GLY A 300 -13.67 14.49 1.46
CA GLY A 300 -14.59 14.88 2.53
C GLY A 300 -14.01 15.94 3.44
N ASN A 301 -14.82 16.42 4.39
CA ASN A 301 -14.37 17.36 5.40
C ASN A 301 -14.10 16.59 6.70
N PHE A 302 -12.82 16.51 7.09
CA PHE A 302 -12.36 15.85 8.31
C PHE A 302 -11.85 16.90 9.31
N GLY A 303 -12.52 18.05 9.35
CA GLY A 303 -12.25 19.17 10.24
C GLY A 303 -11.32 20.21 9.63
N ALA A 304 -10.97 21.20 10.44
CA ALA A 304 -10.18 22.35 9.97
C ALA A 304 -8.77 21.97 9.46
N ALA A 305 -8.23 20.84 9.91
CA ALA A 305 -6.94 20.34 9.44
C ALA A 305 -7.01 19.76 8.03
N TYR A 306 -8.14 19.13 7.67
CA TYR A 306 -8.35 18.43 6.38
C TYR A 306 -9.75 18.74 5.82
N PRO A 307 -9.99 19.99 5.38
CA PRO A 307 -11.33 20.47 5.06
C PRO A 307 -11.91 19.91 3.75
N ASP A 308 -11.07 19.36 2.88
CA ASP A 308 -11.43 18.95 1.52
C ASP A 308 -10.71 17.67 1.09
N GLY A 309 -10.50 16.77 2.05
CA GLY A 309 -9.92 15.45 1.84
C GLY A 309 -8.53 15.30 2.44
N LEU A 310 -8.13 14.03 2.53
CA LEU A 310 -6.87 13.58 3.09
C LEU A 310 -6.23 12.57 2.13
N PHE A 311 -4.92 12.72 1.95
CA PHE A 311 -4.05 11.72 1.35
C PHE A 311 -3.08 11.21 2.43
N LEU A 312 -2.99 9.90 2.57
CA LEU A 312 -2.10 9.18 3.47
C LEU A 312 -1.02 8.52 2.63
N ALA A 313 0.22 8.61 3.08
CA ALA A 313 1.34 7.90 2.49
C ALA A 313 2.26 7.38 3.59
N GLN A 314 2.66 6.13 3.49
CA GLN A 314 3.75 5.58 4.28
C GLN A 314 5.06 6.36 3.99
N ASP A 315 5.89 6.52 5.02
CA ASP A 315 7.25 7.06 4.92
C ASP A 315 8.26 6.00 5.36
N GLY A 316 8.97 5.45 4.37
CA GLY A 316 9.98 4.41 4.53
C GLY A 316 11.26 4.89 5.22
N ASP A 317 11.53 6.21 5.22
CA ASP A 317 12.68 6.83 5.90
C ASP A 317 12.28 8.03 6.77
N ASN A 318 11.68 7.72 7.92
CA ASN A 318 11.36 8.71 8.95
C ASN A 318 12.52 8.96 9.94
N ALA A 319 13.78 8.90 9.47
CA ALA A 319 14.93 8.98 10.36
C ALA A 319 14.97 10.28 11.20
N PRO A 320 15.40 10.21 12.47
CA PRO A 320 15.99 9.05 13.15
C PRO A 320 14.96 8.11 13.80
N LYS A 321 13.65 8.35 13.60
CA LYS A 321 12.58 7.56 14.18
C LYS A 321 12.30 6.32 13.33
N ALA A 322 11.43 5.43 13.82
CA ALA A 322 10.87 4.37 12.99
C ALA A 322 9.93 4.96 11.93
N GLN A 323 9.63 4.17 10.90
CA GLN A 323 8.70 4.52 9.84
C GLN A 323 7.32 4.93 10.39
N ASN A 324 6.60 5.75 9.62
CA ASN A 324 5.28 6.24 9.98
C ASN A 324 4.46 6.58 8.73
N PHE A 325 3.35 7.30 8.90
CA PHE A 325 2.50 7.76 7.80
C PHE A 325 2.39 9.28 7.82
N LYS A 326 2.53 9.92 6.65
CA LYS A 326 2.29 11.35 6.49
C LYS A 326 0.84 11.60 6.07
N LEU A 327 0.28 12.69 6.60
CA LEU A 327 -1.05 13.19 6.30
C LEU A 327 -0.91 14.44 5.44
N VAL A 328 -1.46 14.43 4.23
CA VAL A 328 -1.39 15.55 3.29
C VAL A 328 -2.81 16.00 2.96
N ARG A 329 -3.04 17.31 2.97
CA ARG A 329 -4.34 17.84 2.56
C ARG A 329 -4.55 17.64 1.07
N TRP A 330 -5.69 17.09 0.70
CA TRP A 330 -6.01 16.87 -0.71
C TRP A 330 -6.12 18.18 -1.50
N ASP A 331 -6.69 19.25 -0.92
CA ASP A 331 -6.80 20.54 -1.62
C ASP A 331 -5.44 21.14 -2.03
N GLN A 332 -4.39 20.90 -1.24
CA GLN A 332 -3.03 21.31 -1.59
C GLN A 332 -2.47 20.50 -2.76
N ILE A 333 -2.70 19.18 -2.77
CA ILE A 333 -2.34 18.30 -3.90
C ILE A 333 -3.08 18.72 -5.17
N ALA A 334 -4.40 18.88 -5.07
CA ALA A 334 -5.24 19.29 -6.19
C ALA A 334 -4.82 20.66 -6.76
N ALA A 335 -4.57 21.64 -5.89
CA ALA A 335 -4.11 22.96 -6.33
C ALA A 335 -2.74 22.91 -7.01
N ALA A 336 -1.79 22.12 -6.48
CA ALA A 336 -0.46 21.96 -7.07
C ALA A 336 -0.51 21.28 -8.44
N LEU A 337 -1.44 20.34 -8.64
CA LEU A 337 -1.67 19.64 -9.90
C LEU A 337 -2.60 20.41 -10.87
N GLY A 338 -3.26 21.47 -10.41
CA GLY A 338 -4.21 22.25 -11.21
C GLY A 338 -5.53 21.53 -11.50
N LEU A 339 -6.06 20.78 -10.52
CA LEU A 339 -7.32 20.01 -10.61
C LEU A 339 -8.59 20.82 -10.26
#